data_AF-A0A1T4X184-F1
#
_entry.id   AF-A0A1T4X184-F1
#
_cell.length_a   1.000
_cell.length_b   1.000
_cell.length_c   1.000
_cell.angle_alpha   90.00
_cell.angle_beta   90.00
_cell.angle_gamma   90.00
#
_symmetry.space_group_name_H-M   'P 1'
#
loop_
_entity.id
_entity.type
_entity.pdbx_description
1 polymer ?
#
loop_
_entity_poly.entity_id
_entity_poly.type
_entity_poly.pdbx_seq_one_letter_code
_entity_poly.pdbx_strand_id
1 'polypeptide(L)'
;MKNLSVLSLILLPCLAVAEGPSKQWDLGLAVTARQSPFVGGDAQLGVKPVILDSSGFAIDGPALALIKTPRAQYYVGVGLDEWDHERGDSADLSDMHELDRAINLRVGGAWKLLSGVTLFDLAQDMTAHKGTQLKARYTFNPEPYQANFRPYAELQWLSDKVTDYYVGVQADEAKLGRPAYQADAAFAFRAGLAIEQPLSPRLTLVGDAAITAYDSQISDSPIIERSQIWSGAIGLRYNW
;
A
#
# COMPACT_ATOMS: atom_id res chain seq x y z
N MET A 1 36.27 14.04 43.22
CA MET A 1 35.79 15.41 43.56
C MET A 1 34.89 15.83 42.42
N LYS A 2 33.55 15.64 42.53
CA LYS A 2 32.54 16.65 42.96
C LYS A 2 32.50 17.83 41.96
N ASN A 3 31.46 18.05 41.15
CA ASN A 3 30.05 18.31 41.51
C ASN A 3 29.08 17.91 40.39
N LEU A 4 28.10 17.03 40.66
CA LEU A 4 26.65 17.32 40.67
C LEU A 4 26.21 18.77 40.40
N SER A 5 25.31 18.95 39.44
CA SER A 5 24.28 19.99 39.51
C SER A 5 22.96 19.41 39.03
N VAL A 6 21.98 19.53 39.92
CA VAL A 6 20.62 19.00 39.88
C VAL A 6 19.69 20.21 39.83
N LEU A 7 18.51 20.00 39.23
CA LEU A 7 17.27 20.79 39.32
C LEU A 7 17.17 22.09 38.51
N SER A 8 16.18 22.12 37.61
CA SER A 8 14.98 22.94 37.83
C SER A 8 13.79 22.41 37.01
N LEU A 9 12.81 21.88 37.74
CA LEU A 9 11.51 21.43 37.29
C LEU A 9 10.49 22.39 37.92
N ILE A 10 9.90 23.33 37.17
CA ILE A 10 8.76 24.13 37.64
C ILE A 10 7.77 24.41 36.50
N LEU A 11 6.63 23.72 36.61
CA LEU A 11 5.24 24.14 36.37
C LEU A 11 4.90 24.94 35.09
N LEU A 12 4.28 24.25 34.12
CA LEU A 12 3.29 24.87 33.24
C LEU A 12 1.89 24.80 33.88
N PRO A 13 1.09 25.87 33.78
CA PRO A 13 -0.23 25.94 34.38
C PRO A 13 -1.19 24.95 33.72
N CYS A 14 -1.99 24.31 34.56
CA CYS A 14 -3.14 23.51 34.19
C CYS A 14 -4.13 24.39 33.42
N LEU A 15 -4.03 24.40 32.09
CA LEU A 15 -5.15 24.77 31.24
C LEU A 15 -6.08 23.57 31.25
N ALA A 16 -7.22 23.73 31.90
CA ALA A 16 -8.34 22.81 31.83
C ALA A 16 -8.70 22.61 30.36
N VAL A 17 -8.21 21.53 29.76
CA VAL A 17 -8.68 21.03 28.49
C VAL A 17 -10.08 20.51 28.79
N ALA A 18 -11.09 21.11 28.18
CA ALA A 18 -12.43 20.55 28.20
C ALA A 18 -12.33 19.08 27.75
N GLU A 19 -12.72 18.14 28.60
CA GLU A 19 -12.89 16.73 28.25
C GLU A 19 -14.08 16.63 27.28
N GLY A 20 -13.85 16.99 26.02
CA GLY A 20 -14.57 16.36 24.92
C GLY A 20 -14.28 14.86 24.97
N PRO A 21 -15.17 14.00 24.43
CA PRO A 21 -14.94 12.56 24.41
C PRO A 21 -13.51 12.31 23.91
N SER A 22 -12.69 11.65 24.73
CA SER A 22 -11.32 11.35 24.36
C SER A 22 -11.39 10.64 23.01
N LYS A 23 -10.74 11.22 21.99
CA LYS A 23 -10.72 10.62 20.67
C LYS A 23 -9.99 9.29 20.82
N GLN A 24 -10.75 8.20 20.95
CA GLN A 24 -10.23 6.85 21.05
C GLN A 24 -9.55 6.53 19.71
N TRP A 25 -8.31 6.05 19.78
CA TRP A 25 -7.52 5.69 18.62
C TRP A 25 -7.45 4.17 18.53
N ASP A 26 -7.97 3.64 17.43
CA ASP A 26 -7.81 2.23 17.11
C ASP A 26 -6.51 2.05 16.33
N LEU A 27 -5.55 1.39 16.98
CA LEU A 27 -4.22 1.17 16.46
C LEU A 27 -3.87 -0.32 16.50
N GLY A 28 -3.15 -0.77 15.50
CA GLY A 28 -2.68 -2.14 15.39
C GLY A 28 -1.41 -2.23 14.56
N LEU A 29 -0.93 -3.46 14.47
CA LEU A 29 0.22 -3.82 13.64
C LEU A 29 -0.12 -5.09 12.88
N ALA A 30 0.31 -5.14 11.62
CA ALA A 30 0.25 -6.33 10.79
C ALA A 30 1.64 -6.64 10.25
N VAL A 31 1.99 -7.93 10.26
CA VAL A 31 3.10 -8.44 9.46
C VAL A 31 2.63 -8.65 8.03
N THR A 32 3.51 -8.43 7.06
CA THR A 32 3.22 -8.56 5.64
C THR A 32 4.22 -9.52 5.00
N ALA A 33 3.77 -10.27 4.01
CA ALA A 33 4.60 -11.09 3.15
C ALA A 33 4.17 -10.90 1.69
N ARG A 34 5.11 -10.67 0.78
CA ARG A 34 4.87 -10.51 -0.65
C ARG A 34 5.90 -11.29 -1.44
N GLN A 35 5.45 -12.10 -2.37
CA GLN A 35 6.34 -12.77 -3.30
C GLN A 35 6.97 -11.76 -4.27
N SER A 36 8.27 -11.85 -4.49
CA SER A 36 8.94 -11.06 -5.53
C SER A 36 8.60 -11.62 -6.93
N PRO A 37 8.31 -10.74 -7.91
CA PRO A 37 8.14 -11.16 -9.30
C PRO A 37 9.48 -11.37 -10.01
N PHE A 38 10.58 -10.83 -9.47
CA PHE A 38 11.89 -10.80 -10.10
C PHE A 38 12.58 -12.16 -10.09
N VAL A 39 13.39 -12.43 -11.11
CA VAL A 39 14.25 -13.63 -11.19
C VAL A 39 15.15 -13.69 -9.96
N GLY A 40 15.16 -14.84 -9.28
CA GLY A 40 15.98 -15.06 -8.08
C GLY A 40 15.61 -14.17 -6.89
N GLY A 41 14.47 -13.47 -6.94
CA GLY A 41 14.04 -12.57 -5.90
C GLY A 41 13.36 -13.29 -4.73
N ASP A 42 13.75 -12.90 -3.52
CA ASP A 42 13.20 -13.42 -2.28
C ASP A 42 11.81 -12.82 -1.96
N ALA A 43 11.06 -13.50 -1.09
CA ALA A 43 9.82 -12.96 -0.57
C ALA A 43 10.10 -11.83 0.42
N GLN A 44 9.47 -10.68 0.20
CA GLN A 44 9.61 -9.51 1.06
C GLN A 44 8.73 -9.64 2.29
N LEU A 45 9.38 -9.53 3.46
CA LEU A 45 8.71 -9.47 4.74
C LEU A 45 8.69 -8.04 5.26
N GLY A 46 7.59 -7.64 5.89
CA GLY A 46 7.44 -6.29 6.39
C GLY A 46 6.47 -6.20 7.56
N VAL A 47 6.33 -4.97 8.07
CA VAL A 47 5.35 -4.62 9.08
C VAL A 47 4.67 -3.33 8.68
N LYS A 48 3.36 -3.22 8.93
CA LYS A 48 2.60 -1.99 8.68
C LYS A 48 1.67 -1.66 9.84
N PRO A 49 1.44 -0.36 10.11
CA PRO A 49 0.41 0.04 11.05
C PRO A 49 -0.97 -0.33 10.50
N VAL A 50 -1.87 -0.66 11.42
CA VAL A 50 -3.29 -0.88 11.16
C VAL A 50 -4.03 0.23 11.88
N ILE A 51 -4.77 1.04 11.15
CA ILE A 51 -5.55 2.15 11.71
C ILE A 51 -7.01 1.88 11.32
N LEU A 52 -7.95 2.10 12.24
CA LEU A 52 -9.36 2.02 11.89
C LEU A 52 -9.71 3.13 10.87
N ASP A 53 -10.17 2.71 9.69
CA ASP A 53 -10.93 3.58 8.80
C ASP A 53 -12.41 3.57 9.21
N SER A 54 -12.78 4.46 10.13
CA SER A 54 -14.18 4.61 10.58
C SER A 54 -15.11 5.14 9.49
N SER A 55 -14.55 5.61 8.36
CA SER A 55 -15.34 6.11 7.25
C SER A 55 -15.95 4.97 6.42
N GLY A 56 -15.33 3.79 6.43
CA GLY A 56 -15.74 2.63 5.64
C GLY A 56 -15.59 2.85 4.14
N PHE A 57 -14.74 3.79 3.70
CA PHE A 57 -14.44 4.02 2.29
C PHE A 57 -13.24 3.21 1.79
N ALA A 58 -12.51 2.53 2.69
CA ALA A 58 -11.39 1.66 2.36
C ALA A 58 -10.29 2.39 1.57
N ILE A 59 -10.01 3.63 1.95
CA ILE A 59 -8.93 4.43 1.36
C ILE A 59 -7.63 4.01 2.02
N ASP A 60 -6.74 3.41 1.22
CA ASP A 60 -5.44 2.94 1.69
C ASP A 60 -4.48 4.11 1.91
N GLY A 61 -3.71 4.05 3.00
CA GLY A 61 -2.63 4.99 3.32
C GLY A 61 -3.07 6.39 3.78
N PRO A 62 -2.11 7.29 4.09
CA PRO A 62 -2.41 8.64 4.55
C PRO A 62 -3.13 9.46 3.48
N ALA A 63 -4.30 9.99 3.82
CA ALA A 63 -5.10 10.84 2.95
C ALA A 63 -5.88 11.90 3.73
N LEU A 64 -5.97 13.10 3.14
CA LEU A 64 -6.82 14.20 3.59
C LEU A 64 -8.11 14.21 2.76
N ALA A 65 -9.25 14.10 3.43
CA ALA A 65 -10.55 14.27 2.78
C ALA A 65 -10.76 15.74 2.38
N LEU A 66 -11.02 15.98 1.10
CA LEU A 66 -11.40 17.30 0.58
C LEU A 66 -12.91 17.52 0.67
N ILE A 67 -13.68 16.50 0.27
CA ILE A 67 -15.14 16.49 0.32
C ILE A 67 -15.57 15.14 0.89
N LYS A 68 -16.45 15.16 1.90
CA LYS A 68 -16.95 13.95 2.53
C LYS A 68 -18.46 14.02 2.73
N THR A 69 -19.15 13.00 2.26
CA THR A 69 -20.59 12.78 2.43
C THR A 69 -20.81 11.38 3.00
N PRO A 70 -22.05 11.01 3.40
CA PRO A 70 -22.33 9.64 3.83
C PRO A 70 -22.02 8.56 2.78
N ARG A 71 -22.07 8.91 1.48
CA ARG A 71 -21.93 7.95 0.36
C ARG A 71 -20.69 8.14 -0.51
N ALA A 72 -19.96 9.24 -0.36
CA ALA A 72 -18.77 9.53 -1.17
C ALA A 72 -17.72 10.32 -0.38
N GLN A 73 -16.44 10.02 -0.63
CA GLN A 73 -15.31 10.78 -0.13
C GLN A 73 -14.30 11.03 -1.25
N TYR A 74 -13.89 12.29 -1.42
CA TYR A 74 -12.82 12.71 -2.32
C TYR A 74 -11.62 13.15 -1.50
N TYR A 75 -10.41 12.80 -1.92
CA TYR A 75 -9.21 13.00 -1.12
C TYR A 75 -7.99 13.37 -1.93
N VAL A 76 -7.01 13.96 -1.23
CA VAL A 76 -5.61 14.04 -1.64
C VAL A 76 -4.81 13.22 -0.64
N GLY A 77 -3.89 12.40 -1.11
CA GLY A 77 -3.09 11.53 -0.26
C GLY A 77 -1.64 11.47 -0.69
N VAL A 78 -0.87 10.74 0.10
CA VAL A 78 0.51 10.38 -0.23
C VAL A 78 0.67 8.87 -0.08
N GLY A 79 1.62 8.30 -0.81
CA GLY A 79 1.89 6.87 -0.76
C GLY A 79 3.24 6.51 -1.34
N LEU A 80 3.77 5.35 -0.94
CA LEU A 80 4.91 4.74 -1.61
C LEU A 80 4.40 3.80 -2.70
N ASP A 81 5.26 3.51 -3.67
CA ASP A 81 4.99 2.43 -4.62
C ASP A 81 4.89 1.07 -3.92
N GLU A 82 4.06 0.20 -4.48
CA GLU A 82 3.94 -1.20 -4.05
C GLU A 82 5.08 -2.06 -4.61
N TRP A 83 5.80 -1.56 -5.61
CA TRP A 83 6.94 -2.22 -6.24
C TRP A 83 8.18 -2.15 -5.35
N ASP A 84 8.98 -3.20 -5.42
CA ASP A 84 10.21 -3.26 -4.67
C ASP A 84 11.39 -2.72 -5.47
N HIS A 85 11.95 -1.65 -4.96
CA HIS A 85 13.14 -1.00 -5.49
C HIS A 85 14.43 -1.84 -5.35
N GLU A 86 14.46 -2.84 -4.47
CA GLU A 86 15.62 -3.74 -4.28
C GLU A 86 15.52 -4.99 -5.18
N ARG A 87 14.46 -5.10 -6.00
CA ARG A 87 14.19 -6.23 -6.89
C ARG A 87 14.23 -7.60 -6.18
N GLY A 88 13.70 -7.64 -4.95
CA GLY A 88 13.65 -8.83 -4.10
C GLY A 88 15.02 -9.31 -3.64
N ASP A 89 15.99 -8.41 -3.46
CA ASP A 89 17.37 -8.75 -3.08
C ASP A 89 18.04 -9.77 -4.03
N SER A 90 17.60 -9.79 -5.29
CA SER A 90 18.07 -10.78 -6.26
C SER A 90 19.56 -10.62 -6.56
N ALA A 91 20.33 -11.67 -6.27
CA ALA A 91 21.74 -11.72 -6.62
C ALA A 91 21.98 -11.62 -8.15
N ASP A 92 21.07 -12.14 -8.96
CA ASP A 92 21.15 -12.12 -10.44
C ASP A 92 20.98 -10.71 -11.03
N LEU A 93 20.35 -9.81 -10.27
CA LEU A 93 20.03 -8.43 -10.66
C LEU A 93 20.84 -7.38 -9.88
N SER A 94 21.75 -7.81 -9.01
CA SER A 94 22.61 -6.93 -8.18
C SER A 94 23.57 -6.05 -8.98
N ASP A 95 23.76 -6.34 -10.27
CA ASP A 95 24.59 -5.58 -11.20
C ASP A 95 23.82 -4.53 -12.01
N MET A 96 22.50 -4.45 -11.83
CA MET A 96 21.66 -3.43 -12.46
C MET A 96 21.70 -2.12 -11.68
N HIS A 97 21.25 -1.04 -12.32
CA HIS A 97 21.10 0.24 -11.63
C HIS A 97 20.14 0.11 -10.45
N GLU A 98 20.52 0.76 -9.35
CA GLU A 98 19.69 0.88 -8.16
C GLU A 98 18.43 1.69 -8.48
N LEU A 99 17.31 1.28 -7.89
CA LEU A 99 16.05 2.00 -7.99
C LEU A 99 15.84 2.83 -6.72
N ASP A 100 15.51 4.10 -6.91
CA ASP A 100 15.03 4.97 -5.85
C ASP A 100 13.60 4.62 -5.44
N ARG A 101 13.27 4.92 -4.18
CA ARG A 101 11.91 4.84 -3.67
C ARG A 101 11.04 5.95 -4.27
N ALA A 102 9.90 5.55 -4.84
CA ALA A 102 8.89 6.46 -5.37
C ALA A 102 7.96 6.98 -4.25
N ILE A 103 7.81 8.29 -4.17
CA ILE A 103 6.82 8.95 -3.31
C ILE A 103 5.78 9.58 -4.22
N ASN A 104 4.55 9.07 -4.09
CA ASN A 104 3.43 9.49 -4.89
C ASN A 104 2.59 10.55 -4.17
N LEU A 105 2.21 11.57 -4.93
CA LEU A 105 1.03 12.36 -4.63
C LEU A 105 -0.18 11.66 -5.23
N ARG A 106 -1.24 11.53 -4.44
CA ARG A 106 -2.47 10.83 -4.83
C ARG A 106 -3.68 11.74 -4.81
N VAL A 107 -4.58 11.55 -5.76
CA VAL A 107 -5.91 12.15 -5.77
C VAL A 107 -6.91 11.07 -6.09
N GLY A 108 -7.99 10.98 -5.32
CA GLY A 108 -8.95 9.90 -5.52
C GLY A 108 -10.34 10.19 -5.00
N GLY A 109 -11.23 9.26 -5.30
CA GLY A 109 -12.60 9.23 -4.83
C GLY A 109 -12.99 7.82 -4.44
N ALA A 110 -13.85 7.70 -3.43
CA ALA A 110 -14.46 6.46 -3.01
C ALA A 110 -15.96 6.63 -2.81
N TRP A 111 -16.76 5.64 -3.22
CA TRP A 111 -18.21 5.67 -3.20
C TRP A 111 -18.78 4.40 -2.58
N LYS A 112 -19.74 4.57 -1.67
CA LYS A 112 -20.53 3.46 -1.11
C LYS A 112 -21.71 3.15 -2.03
N LEU A 113 -21.80 1.89 -2.39
CA LEU A 113 -22.88 1.27 -3.13
C LEU A 113 -23.65 0.34 -2.16
N LEU A 114 -24.84 -0.10 -2.53
CA LEU A 114 -25.61 -1.05 -1.71
C LEU A 114 -24.85 -2.36 -1.44
N SER A 115 -24.02 -2.79 -2.40
CA SER A 115 -23.30 -4.06 -2.36
C SER A 115 -21.84 -3.95 -1.85
N GLY A 116 -21.31 -2.74 -1.67
CA GLY A 116 -19.90 -2.55 -1.37
C GLY A 116 -19.37 -1.14 -1.61
N VAL A 117 -18.07 -1.04 -1.81
CA VAL A 117 -17.36 0.23 -1.99
C VAL A 117 -16.55 0.18 -3.26
N THR A 118 -16.61 1.24 -4.07
CA THR A 118 -15.69 1.42 -5.20
C THR A 118 -14.78 2.60 -4.96
N LEU A 119 -13.52 2.48 -5.38
CA LEU A 119 -12.49 3.49 -5.23
C LEU A 119 -11.77 3.69 -6.57
N PHE A 120 -11.51 4.95 -6.90
CA PHE A 120 -10.65 5.37 -8.00
C PHE A 120 -9.54 6.26 -7.44
N ASP A 121 -8.28 5.93 -7.72
CA ASP A 121 -7.09 6.64 -7.23
C ASP A 121 -6.13 6.88 -8.40
N LEU A 122 -5.70 8.13 -8.53
CA LEU A 122 -4.63 8.57 -9.43
C LEU A 122 -3.41 8.87 -8.57
N ALA A 123 -2.30 8.20 -8.85
CA ALA A 123 -1.02 8.43 -8.22
C ALA A 123 -0.01 8.94 -9.24
N GLN A 124 0.76 9.95 -8.85
CA GLN A 124 1.86 10.49 -9.64
C GLN A 124 3.12 10.50 -8.78
N ASP A 125 4.17 9.85 -9.28
CA ASP A 125 5.46 9.86 -8.60
C ASP A 125 6.14 11.23 -8.73
N MET A 126 6.67 11.69 -7.61
CA MET A 126 7.35 12.98 -7.45
C MET A 126 8.86 12.82 -7.26
N THR A 127 9.38 11.62 -7.01
CA THR A 127 10.78 11.41 -6.65
C THR A 127 11.56 10.62 -7.70
N ALA A 128 11.15 9.41 -8.04
CA ALA A 128 11.93 8.45 -8.80
C ALA A 128 11.65 8.48 -10.32
N HIS A 129 10.70 7.65 -10.78
CA HIS A 129 10.38 7.38 -12.17
C HIS A 129 9.48 8.42 -12.86
N LYS A 130 8.86 9.35 -12.12
CA LYS A 130 7.95 10.40 -12.64
C LYS A 130 6.76 9.84 -13.43
N GLY A 131 6.39 8.59 -13.16
CA GLY A 131 5.31 7.88 -13.82
C GLY A 131 3.96 8.09 -13.15
N THR A 132 2.90 7.72 -13.86
CA THR A 132 1.52 7.85 -13.43
C THR A 132 0.90 6.47 -13.26
N GLN A 133 0.07 6.31 -12.23
CA GLN A 133 -0.66 5.08 -11.95
C GLN A 133 -2.13 5.42 -11.73
N LEU A 134 -3.01 4.59 -12.30
CA LEU A 134 -4.46 4.67 -12.08
C LEU A 134 -4.91 3.37 -11.44
N LYS A 135 -5.70 3.47 -10.37
CA LYS A 135 -6.24 2.31 -9.64
C LYS A 135 -7.75 2.42 -9.59
N ALA A 136 -8.42 1.32 -9.92
CA ALA A 136 -9.86 1.14 -9.73
C ALA A 136 -10.09 -0.12 -8.90
N ARG A 137 -10.75 0.00 -7.75
CA ARG A 137 -11.05 -1.12 -6.86
C ARG A 137 -12.54 -1.20 -6.60
N TYR A 138 -13.05 -2.42 -6.49
CA TYR A 138 -14.35 -2.72 -5.90
C TYR A 138 -14.18 -3.74 -4.77
N THR A 139 -14.70 -3.40 -3.59
CA THR A 139 -14.70 -4.24 -2.40
C THR A 139 -16.13 -4.58 -2.04
N PHE A 140 -16.48 -5.87 -2.02
CA PHE A 140 -17.79 -6.32 -1.56
C PHE A 140 -17.92 -6.10 -0.06
N ASN A 141 -18.92 -5.31 0.34
CA ASN A 141 -19.20 -4.96 1.73
C ASN A 141 -20.62 -4.40 1.85
N PRO A 142 -21.66 -5.26 1.75
CA PRO A 142 -23.04 -4.83 1.57
C PRO A 142 -23.63 -4.12 2.80
N GLU A 143 -24.43 -3.08 2.62
CA GLU A 143 -25.15 -2.47 3.74
C GLU A 143 -26.40 -3.29 4.11
N PRO A 144 -26.82 -3.35 5.39
CA PRO A 144 -26.26 -2.67 6.57
C PRO A 144 -25.13 -3.45 7.28
N TYR A 145 -24.70 -4.59 6.74
CA TYR A 145 -23.80 -5.53 7.43
C TYR A 145 -22.36 -5.41 6.94
N GLN A 146 -21.44 -5.01 7.81
CA GLN A 146 -20.03 -5.11 7.47
C GLN A 146 -19.62 -6.59 7.47
N ALA A 147 -19.27 -7.11 6.30
CA ALA A 147 -18.81 -8.48 6.19
C ALA A 147 -17.42 -8.59 6.83
N ASN A 148 -17.20 -9.62 7.66
CA ASN A 148 -15.87 -9.89 8.22
C ASN A 148 -14.87 -10.32 7.12
N PHE A 149 -15.40 -10.86 6.01
CA PHE A 149 -14.65 -11.30 4.84
C PHE A 149 -15.14 -10.48 3.64
N ARG A 150 -14.25 -9.65 3.10
CA ARG A 150 -14.57 -8.67 2.06
C ARG A 150 -13.74 -8.98 0.82
N PRO A 151 -14.25 -9.80 -0.12
CA PRO A 151 -13.57 -10.03 -1.36
C PRO A 151 -13.53 -8.73 -2.17
N TYR A 152 -12.43 -8.53 -2.90
CA TYR A 152 -12.26 -7.37 -3.75
C TYR A 152 -11.58 -7.75 -5.08
N ALA A 153 -11.82 -6.91 -6.06
CA ALA A 153 -11.11 -6.89 -7.33
C ALA A 153 -10.55 -5.49 -7.55
N GLU A 154 -9.35 -5.41 -8.11
CA GLU A 154 -8.63 -4.19 -8.38
C GLU A 154 -7.96 -4.29 -9.75
N LEU A 155 -8.07 -3.21 -10.52
CA LEU A 155 -7.35 -3.01 -11.76
C LEU A 155 -6.44 -1.81 -11.58
N GLN A 156 -5.18 -1.98 -11.94
CA GLN A 156 -4.20 -0.91 -11.96
C GLN A 156 -3.67 -0.75 -13.38
N TRP A 157 -3.65 0.49 -13.87
CA TRP A 157 -2.90 0.88 -15.05
C TRP A 157 -1.63 1.60 -14.61
N LEU A 158 -0.52 1.27 -15.26
CA LEU A 158 0.82 1.77 -14.99
C LEU A 158 1.33 2.41 -16.28
N SER A 159 1.76 3.67 -16.24
CA SER A 159 2.40 4.28 -17.41
C SER A 159 3.71 3.57 -17.76
N ASP A 160 4.14 3.70 -19.01
CA ASP A 160 5.47 3.31 -19.52
C ASP A 160 6.61 3.72 -18.57
N LYS A 161 6.59 4.95 -18.04
CA LYS A 161 7.59 5.41 -17.08
C LYS A 161 7.67 4.58 -15.80
N VAL A 162 6.56 3.97 -15.36
CA VAL A 162 6.54 3.13 -14.16
C VAL A 162 7.08 1.74 -14.52
N THR A 163 6.53 1.14 -15.57
CA THR A 163 6.87 -0.21 -15.99
C THR A 163 8.31 -0.31 -16.44
N ASP A 164 8.76 0.60 -17.32
CA ASP A 164 10.14 0.62 -17.83
C ASP A 164 11.16 0.85 -16.70
N TYR A 165 10.80 1.62 -15.67
CA TYR A 165 11.66 1.84 -14.53
C TYR A 165 11.86 0.59 -13.66
N TYR A 166 10.79 -0.15 -13.38
CA TYR A 166 10.87 -1.32 -12.51
C TYR A 166 11.30 -2.59 -13.24
N VAL A 167 10.87 -2.77 -14.49
CA VAL A 167 11.05 -4.02 -15.25
C VAL A 167 11.83 -3.86 -16.55
N GLY A 168 12.21 -2.64 -16.93
CA GLY A 168 13.09 -2.40 -18.06
C GLY A 168 14.51 -2.90 -17.83
N VAL A 169 15.22 -3.12 -18.93
CA VAL A 169 16.64 -3.45 -18.95
C VAL A 169 17.33 -2.50 -19.92
N GLN A 170 18.17 -1.63 -19.39
CA GLN A 170 18.92 -0.65 -20.16
C GLN A 170 20.01 -1.34 -21.02
N ALA A 171 20.47 -0.66 -22.05
CA ALA A 171 21.44 -1.22 -22.99
C ALA A 171 22.78 -1.59 -22.35
N ASP A 172 23.18 -0.89 -21.29
CA ASP A 172 24.38 -1.15 -20.48
C ASP A 172 24.17 -2.21 -19.38
N GLU A 173 22.91 -2.53 -19.04
CA GLU A 173 22.54 -3.66 -18.17
C GLU A 173 22.35 -4.96 -18.95
N ALA A 174 22.25 -4.88 -20.27
CA ALA A 174 22.01 -6.01 -21.15
C ALA A 174 23.20 -6.97 -21.20
N LYS A 175 22.93 -8.26 -21.00
CA LYS A 175 23.92 -9.34 -21.06
C LYS A 175 23.32 -10.61 -21.64
N LEU A 176 24.16 -11.62 -21.87
CA LEU A 176 23.68 -12.94 -22.30
C LEU A 176 22.68 -13.48 -21.27
N GLY A 177 21.45 -13.76 -21.69
CA GLY A 177 20.35 -14.22 -20.83
C GLY A 177 19.49 -13.09 -20.22
N ARG A 178 19.88 -11.83 -20.35
CA ARG A 178 19.10 -10.65 -19.96
C ARG A 178 19.23 -9.58 -21.06
N PRO A 179 18.53 -9.73 -22.21
CA PRO A 179 18.58 -8.73 -23.28
C PRO A 179 17.99 -7.40 -22.82
N ALA A 180 18.34 -6.32 -23.51
CA ALA A 180 17.67 -5.03 -23.32
C ALA A 180 16.17 -5.19 -23.56
N TYR A 181 15.37 -4.55 -22.72
CA TYR A 181 13.92 -4.64 -22.72
C TYR A 181 13.35 -3.29 -22.34
N GLN A 182 12.43 -2.78 -23.16
CA GLN A 182 11.72 -1.55 -22.88
C GLN A 182 10.26 -1.90 -22.66
N ALA A 183 9.76 -1.61 -21.46
CA ALA A 183 8.38 -1.92 -21.12
C ALA A 183 7.47 -0.74 -21.50
N ASP A 184 6.36 -1.03 -22.17
CA ASP A 184 5.31 -0.03 -22.38
C ASP A 184 4.36 0.03 -21.18
N ALA A 185 3.37 0.94 -21.26
CA ALA A 185 2.31 1.02 -20.28
C ALA A 185 1.58 -0.33 -20.14
N ALA A 186 1.27 -0.69 -18.90
CA ALA A 186 0.82 -2.02 -18.53
C ALA A 186 -0.41 -1.98 -17.61
N PHE A 187 -1.08 -3.12 -17.52
CA PHE A 187 -2.10 -3.40 -16.53
C PHE A 187 -1.64 -4.46 -15.53
N ALA A 188 -2.05 -4.28 -14.28
CA ALA A 188 -2.02 -5.30 -13.25
C ALA A 188 -3.42 -5.53 -12.70
N PHE A 189 -3.84 -6.79 -12.63
CA PHE A 189 -5.12 -7.19 -12.06
C PHE A 189 -4.89 -7.88 -10.72
N ARG A 190 -5.57 -7.41 -9.67
CA ARG A 190 -5.46 -7.98 -8.33
C ARG A 190 -6.82 -8.43 -7.83
N ALA A 191 -6.89 -9.66 -7.35
CA ALA A 191 -8.04 -10.20 -6.64
C ALA A 191 -7.61 -10.59 -5.23
N GLY A 192 -8.43 -10.26 -4.24
CA GLY A 192 -8.08 -10.56 -2.86
C GLY A 192 -9.26 -10.60 -1.90
N LEU A 193 -8.92 -10.86 -0.64
CA LEU A 193 -9.85 -11.01 0.46
C LEU A 193 -9.32 -10.23 1.66
N ALA A 194 -10.03 -9.17 2.03
CA ALA A 194 -9.77 -8.44 3.26
C ALA A 194 -10.53 -9.09 4.42
N ILE A 195 -9.88 -9.23 5.57
CA ILE A 195 -10.41 -9.87 6.78
C ILE A 195 -10.43 -8.84 7.90
N GLU A 196 -11.57 -8.71 8.57
CA GLU A 196 -11.70 -7.97 9.82
C GLU A 196 -12.66 -8.73 10.74
N GLN A 197 -12.09 -9.43 11.71
CA GLN A 197 -12.81 -10.35 12.59
C GLN A 197 -12.63 -9.90 14.04
N PRO A 198 -13.70 -9.40 14.70
CA PRO A 198 -13.68 -9.15 16.12
C PRO A 198 -13.38 -10.45 16.88
N LEU A 199 -12.34 -10.43 17.71
CA LEU A 199 -11.98 -11.53 18.62
C LEU A 199 -12.52 -11.25 20.03
N SER A 200 -12.60 -9.98 20.41
CA SER A 200 -13.17 -9.49 21.67
C SER A 200 -13.65 -8.04 21.49
N PRO A 201 -14.30 -7.40 22.49
CA PRO A 201 -14.69 -5.99 22.41
C PRO A 201 -13.53 -5.02 22.17
N ARG A 202 -12.29 -5.44 22.44
CA ARG A 202 -11.09 -4.59 22.35
C ARG A 202 -10.07 -5.07 21.32
N LEU A 203 -10.30 -6.20 20.67
CA LEU A 203 -9.31 -6.82 19.79
C LEU A 203 -9.96 -7.31 18.51
N THR A 204 -9.45 -6.84 17.39
CA THR A 204 -9.87 -7.23 16.05
C THR A 204 -8.70 -7.87 15.32
N LEU A 205 -8.89 -9.09 14.79
CA LEU A 205 -7.99 -9.69 13.82
C LEU A 205 -8.18 -8.97 12.48
N VAL A 206 -7.09 -8.53 11.88
CA VAL A 206 -7.09 -7.98 10.53
C VAL A 206 -6.22 -8.81 9.61
N GLY A 207 -6.59 -8.88 8.34
CA GLY A 207 -5.79 -9.56 7.34
C GLY A 207 -6.11 -9.16 5.91
N ASP A 208 -5.22 -9.52 5.01
CA ASP A 208 -5.37 -9.42 3.56
C ASP A 208 -4.70 -10.65 2.94
N ALA A 209 -5.31 -11.21 1.90
CA ALA A 209 -4.68 -12.21 1.05
C ALA A 209 -5.05 -11.89 -0.40
N ALA A 210 -4.07 -11.83 -1.30
CA ALA A 210 -4.31 -11.42 -2.67
C ALA A 210 -3.37 -12.09 -3.66
N ILE A 211 -3.84 -12.23 -4.89
CA ILE A 211 -3.04 -12.56 -6.07
C ILE A 211 -3.06 -11.36 -7.01
N THR A 212 -1.90 -10.98 -7.52
CA THR A 212 -1.75 -9.99 -8.59
C THR A 212 -1.25 -10.70 -9.83
N ALA A 213 -1.92 -10.49 -10.96
CA ALA A 213 -1.53 -10.93 -12.29
C ALA A 213 -1.11 -9.72 -13.12
N TYR A 214 0.05 -9.84 -13.77
CA TYR A 214 0.61 -8.81 -14.63
C TYR A 214 0.37 -9.13 -16.10
N ASP A 215 0.22 -8.09 -16.93
CA ASP A 215 0.19 -8.26 -18.37
C ASP A 215 1.58 -8.52 -18.98
N SER A 216 1.62 -8.69 -20.30
CA SER A 216 2.83 -9.03 -21.05
C SER A 216 3.91 -7.95 -21.03
N GLN A 217 3.57 -6.67 -20.84
CA GLN A 217 4.59 -5.61 -20.74
C GLN A 217 5.44 -5.72 -19.47
N ILE A 218 4.90 -6.39 -18.46
CA ILE A 218 5.63 -6.72 -17.24
C ILE A 218 6.15 -8.16 -17.31
N SER A 219 5.29 -9.13 -17.66
CA SER A 219 5.64 -10.55 -17.54
C SER A 219 6.67 -11.02 -18.56
N ASP A 220 6.79 -10.35 -19.70
CA ASP A 220 7.73 -10.74 -20.76
C ASP A 220 9.12 -10.10 -20.55
N SER A 221 9.26 -9.25 -19.54
CA SER A 221 10.56 -8.72 -19.15
C SER A 221 11.51 -9.87 -18.76
N PRO A 222 12.76 -9.86 -19.25
CA PRO A 222 13.72 -10.93 -18.98
C PRO A 222 14.20 -10.97 -17.51
N ILE A 223 13.82 -10.00 -16.69
CA ILE A 223 14.12 -9.98 -15.24
C ILE A 223 12.93 -10.39 -14.38
N ILE A 224 11.80 -10.76 -15.00
CA ILE A 224 10.60 -11.23 -14.32
C ILE A 224 10.49 -12.75 -14.47
N GLU A 225 10.41 -13.45 -13.34
CA GLU A 225 10.22 -14.90 -13.29
C GLU A 225 8.72 -15.26 -13.16
N ARG A 226 7.93 -14.38 -12.57
CA ARG A 226 6.54 -14.67 -12.20
C ARG A 226 5.58 -13.63 -12.77
N SER A 227 4.72 -14.08 -13.68
CA SER A 227 3.60 -13.27 -14.19
C SER A 227 2.48 -13.10 -13.17
N GLN A 228 2.48 -13.89 -12.09
CA GLN A 228 1.53 -13.81 -11.00
C GLN A 228 2.25 -13.94 -9.66
N ILE A 229 1.90 -13.07 -8.71
CA ILE A 229 2.47 -13.10 -7.36
C ILE A 229 1.37 -13.12 -6.31
N TRP A 230 1.67 -13.70 -5.16
CA TRP A 230 0.81 -13.60 -3.98
C TRP A 230 1.33 -12.55 -3.01
N SER A 231 0.40 -11.99 -2.24
CA SER A 231 0.72 -11.14 -1.08
C SER A 231 -0.27 -11.40 0.04
N GLY A 232 0.18 -11.17 1.27
CA GLY A 232 -0.65 -11.32 2.45
C GLY A 232 -0.24 -10.40 3.58
N ALA A 233 -1.19 -10.13 4.46
CA ALA A 233 -0.98 -9.45 5.71
C ALA A 233 -1.81 -10.10 6.80
N ILE A 234 -1.28 -10.17 8.03
CA ILE A 234 -2.03 -10.60 9.20
C ILE A 234 -1.61 -9.76 10.42
N GLY A 235 -2.57 -9.35 11.22
CA GLY A 235 -2.30 -8.46 12.33
C GLY A 235 -3.44 -8.37 13.33
N LEU A 236 -3.19 -7.61 14.39
CA LEU A 236 -4.17 -7.32 15.42
C LEU A 236 -4.32 -5.81 15.53
N ARG A 237 -5.58 -5.36 15.68
CA ARG A 237 -5.94 -3.98 16.03
C ARG A 237 -6.57 -3.98 17.41
N TYR A 238 -6.10 -3.08 18.26
CA TYR A 238 -6.72 -2.80 19.53
C TYR A 238 -7.76 -1.68 19.36
N ASN A 239 -8.96 -1.91 19.88
CA ASN A 239 -10.06 -0.96 19.86
C ASN A 239 -10.20 -0.34 21.26
N TRP A 240 -10.08 1.00 21.35
CA TRP A 240 -10.05 1.75 22.63
C TRP A 240 -11.43 2.08 23.17
#